data_AF-A0A392TL93-F1
#
_entry.id   AF-A0A392TL93-F1
#
_cell.length_a   1.000
_cell.length_b   1.000
_cell.length_c   1.000
_cell.angle_alpha   90.00
_cell.angle_beta   90.00
_cell.angle_gamma   90.00
#
_symmetry.space_group_name_H-M   'P 1'
#
loop_
_entity.id
_entity.type
_entity.pdbx_description
1 polymer ?
#
loop_
_entity_poly.entity_id
_entity_poly.type
_entity_poly.pdbx_seq_one_letter_code
_entity_poly.pdbx_strand_id
1 'polypeptide(L)' 'TICFRYDPSTGIYGMDFFVVLERPGYRVGRRRRCKARVGIQHRVTKDDAMKWFQVKYEGVILNKSQAIV' A
#
# COMPACT_ATOMS: atom_id res chain seq x y z
N THR A 1 16.34 12.91 20.17
CA THR A 1 15.54 12.59 21.37
C THR A 1 14.13 12.18 20.96
N ILE A 2 14.00 10.88 20.66
CA ILE A 2 12.82 9.99 20.70
C ILE A 2 11.43 10.66 20.71
N CYS A 3 10.83 10.76 19.52
CA CYS A 3 9.51 11.37 19.27
C CYS A 3 8.30 10.55 19.77
N PHE A 4 8.53 9.37 20.36
CA PHE A 4 7.49 8.59 21.04
C PHE A 4 8.07 8.12 22.37
N ARG A 5 7.83 8.89 23.42
CA ARG A 5 8.22 8.50 24.78
C ARG A 5 7.31 7.36 25.22
N TYR A 6 7.90 6.32 25.78
CA TYR A 6 7.15 5.25 26.44
C TYR A 6 6.29 5.86 27.54
N ASP A 7 4.98 5.69 27.42
CA ASP A 7 4.06 5.89 28.52
C ASP A 7 3.77 4.51 29.13
N PRO A 8 4.25 4.21 30.36
CA PRO A 8 4.13 2.90 30.98
C PRO A 8 2.69 2.50 31.32
N SER A 9 1.70 3.40 31.14
CA SER A 9 0.27 3.10 31.26
C SER A 9 -0.35 2.49 29.99
N THR A 10 0.30 2.70 28.85
CA THR A 10 -0.14 2.20 27.54
C THR A 10 0.54 0.86 27.26
N GLY A 11 -0.24 -0.22 27.18
CA GLY A 11 0.25 -1.57 26.88
C GLY A 11 0.85 -1.71 25.47
N ILE A 12 1.18 -2.94 25.08
CA ILE A 12 1.65 -3.24 23.71
C ILE A 12 0.46 -3.13 22.76
N TYR A 13 0.44 -2.10 21.92
CA TYR A 13 -0.54 -1.96 20.84
C TYR A 13 0.02 -2.54 19.55
N GLY A 14 -0.64 -3.57 19.03
CA GLY A 14 -0.43 -4.01 17.64
C GLY A 14 -1.12 -3.06 16.67
N MET A 15 -0.44 -2.67 15.61
CA MET A 15 -1.02 -1.89 14.52
C MET A 15 -0.96 -2.70 13.22
N ASP A 16 -2.08 -2.77 12.51
CA ASP A 16 -2.13 -3.25 11.13
C ASP A 16 -2.16 -2.05 10.17
N PHE A 17 -1.38 -2.12 9.10
CA PHE A 17 -1.27 -1.07 8.09
C PHE A 17 -1.69 -1.62 6.73
N PHE A 18 -2.76 -1.06 6.19
CA PHE A 18 -3.12 -1.24 4.79
C PHE A 18 -2.75 0.01 3.99
N VAL A 19 -2.09 -0.17 2.84
CA VAL A 19 -1.73 0.92 1.93
C VAL A 19 -2.40 0.69 0.59
N VAL A 20 -3.19 1.67 0.14
CA VAL A 20 -3.87 1.64 -1.16
C VAL A 20 -3.06 2.45 -2.17
N LEU A 21 -2.62 1.80 -3.25
CA LEU A 21 -1.90 2.44 -4.34
C LEU A 21 -2.84 2.73 -5.52
N GLU A 22 -2.81 3.96 -6.02
CA GLU A 22 -3.62 4.39 -7.17
C GLU A 22 -2.80 5.30 -8.10
N ARG A 23 -3.08 5.23 -9.40
CA ARG A 23 -2.53 6.17 -10.39
C ARG A 23 -3.34 7.49 -10.40
N PRO A 24 -2.71 8.64 -10.70
CA PRO A 24 -3.43 9.90 -10.84
C PRO A 24 -4.43 9.80 -12.00
N GLY A 25 -5.72 10.01 -11.72
CA GLY A 25 -6.81 9.83 -12.70
C GLY A 25 -7.97 8.96 -12.20
N TYR A 26 -7.77 8.21 -11.11
CA TYR A 26 -8.80 7.36 -10.50
C TYR A 26 -10.05 8.10 -9.99
N ARG A 27 -10.03 9.44 -9.93
CA ARG A 27 -11.19 10.27 -9.58
C ARG A 27 -12.38 10.04 -10.53
N VAL A 28 -12.15 9.65 -11.78
CA VAL A 28 -13.21 9.42 -12.79
C VAL A 28 -14.21 8.33 -12.35
N GLY A 29 -13.76 7.33 -11.58
CA GLY A 29 -14.62 6.29 -11.02
C GLY A 29 -15.32 6.68 -9.70
N ARG A 30 -14.85 7.73 -9.02
CA ARG A 30 -15.38 8.19 -7.72
C ARG A 30 -16.26 9.43 -7.81
N ARG A 31 -16.12 10.25 -8.86
CA ARG A 31 -16.90 11.48 -9.03
C ARG A 31 -18.40 11.20 -9.23
N ARG A 32 -19.25 12.12 -8.73
CA ARG A 32 -20.71 12.06 -8.87
C ARG A 32 -21.19 12.37 -10.29
N ARG A 33 -20.65 13.43 -10.91
CA ARG A 33 -21.00 13.84 -12.29
C ARG A 33 -20.13 13.10 -13.31
N CYS A 34 -20.75 12.60 -14.38
CA CYS A 34 -20.08 11.92 -15.50
C CYS A 34 -19.15 10.78 -15.05
N LYS A 35 -19.62 9.91 -14.14
CA LYS A 35 -18.84 8.75 -13.69
C LYS A 35 -18.55 7.82 -14.86
N ALA A 36 -17.29 7.41 -14.99
CA ALA A 36 -16.88 6.43 -15.99
C ALA A 36 -15.94 5.39 -15.37
N ARG A 37 -15.80 4.24 -16.03
CA ARG A 37 -14.90 3.17 -15.57
C ARG A 37 -13.44 3.55 -15.85
N VAL A 38 -12.55 3.24 -14.91
CA VAL A 38 -11.11 3.34 -15.11
C VAL A 38 -10.67 2.20 -16.03
N GLY A 39 -10.00 2.56 -17.13
CA GLY A 39 -9.48 1.62 -18.12
C GLY A 39 -8.45 0.66 -17.52
N ILE A 40 -8.36 -0.55 -18.07
CA ILE A 40 -7.56 -1.65 -17.51
C ILE A 40 -6.07 -1.27 -17.43
N GLN A 41 -5.54 -0.64 -18.47
CA GLN A 41 -4.13 -0.19 -18.52
C GLN A 41 -3.79 0.86 -17.45
N HIS A 42 -4.77 1.62 -16.97
CA HIS A 42 -4.55 2.63 -15.93
C HIS A 42 -4.62 2.03 -14.52
N ARG A 43 -5.04 0.76 -14.37
CA ARG A 43 -5.10 0.12 -13.06
C ARG A 43 -3.70 -0.25 -12.59
N VAL A 44 -3.50 -0.22 -11.27
CA VAL A 44 -2.26 -0.70 -10.66
C VAL A 44 -2.33 -2.22 -10.60
N THR A 45 -1.34 -2.89 -11.18
CA THR A 45 -1.17 -4.34 -11.08
C THR A 45 -0.28 -4.70 -9.89
N LYS A 46 -0.28 -5.98 -9.49
CA LYS A 46 0.58 -6.46 -8.41
C LYS A 46 2.06 -6.19 -8.71
N ASP A 47 2.49 -6.44 -9.94
CA ASP A 47 3.88 -6.25 -10.36
C ASP A 47 4.30 -4.77 -10.34
N ASP A 48 3.40 -3.87 -10.76
CA ASP A 48 3.64 -2.44 -10.69
C ASP A 48 3.79 -1.97 -9.24
N ALA A 49 2.93 -2.46 -8.34
CA ALA A 49 2.99 -2.14 -6.91
C ALA A 49 4.30 -2.62 -6.27
N MET A 50 4.73 -3.85 -6.59
CA MET A 50 5.99 -4.41 -6.11
C MET A 50 7.19 -3.57 -6.56
N LYS A 51 7.26 -3.22 -7.85
CA LYS A 51 8.32 -2.36 -8.40
C LYS A 51 8.31 -0.97 -7.78
N TRP A 52 7.14 -0.37 -7.60
CA TRP A 52 7.02 0.95 -6.99
C TRP A 52 7.54 0.97 -5.55
N PHE A 53 7.25 -0.08 -4.78
CA PHE A 53 7.72 -0.21 -3.40
C PHE A 53 9.25 -0.35 -3.31
N GLN A 54 9.84 -1.17 -4.19
CA GLN A 54 11.28 -1.33 -4.28
C GLN A 54 11.99 -0.01 -4.65
N VAL A 55 11.49 0.73 -5.65
CA VAL A 55 12.14 1.96 -6.10
C VAL A 55 12.01 3.10 -5.09
N LYS A 56 10.84 3.25 -4.45
CA LYS A 56 10.56 4.41 -3.60
C LYS A 56 11.10 4.28 -2.18
N TYR A 57 11.14 3.07 -1.65
CA TYR A 57 11.49 2.80 -0.26
C TYR A 57 12.64 1.78 -0.11
N GLU A 58 13.29 1.38 -1.21
CA GLU A 58 14.32 0.33 -1.21
C GLU A 58 13.85 -0.97 -0.54
N GLY A 59 12.53 -1.20 -0.59
CA GLY A 59 11.88 -2.23 0.20
C GLY A 59 12.16 -3.63 -0.35
N VAL A 60 12.67 -4.52 0.50
CA VAL A 60 12.90 -5.93 0.17
C VAL A 60 11.56 -6.67 0.20
N ILE A 61 11.19 -7.29 -0.94
CA ILE A 61 9.99 -8.12 -1.03
C ILE A 61 10.41 -9.56 -0.75
N LEU A 62 9.96 -10.10 0.38
CA LEU A 62 10.16 -11.49 0.73
C LEU A 62 9.16 -12.34 -0.07
N ASN A 63 9.66 -13.07 -1.07
CA ASN A 63 8.87 -14.08 -1.76
C ASN A 63 8.65 -15.26 -0.80
N LYS A 64 7.55 -15.24 -0.04
CA LYS A 64 7.19 -16.37 0.82
C LYS A 64 6.59 -17.48 -0.05
N SER A 65 7.46 -18.29 -0.65
CA SER A 65 7.07 -19.50 -1.36
C SER A 65 8.16 -20.56 -1.32
N GLN A 66 8.50 -21.04 -0.12
CA GLN A 66 8.97 -22.42 0.13
C GLN A 66 8.56 -22.83 1.55
N ALA A 67 7.32 -23.29 1.69
CA ALA A 67 6.96 -24.27 2.71
C ALA A 67 6.41 -25.48 1.93
N ILE A 68 7.33 -26.20 1.30
CA ILE A 68 7.13 -27.57 0.83
C ILE A 68 8.30 -28.35 1.41
N VAL A 69 8.07 -28.89 2.61
CA VAL A 69 8.25 -30.30 2.99
C VAL A 69 7.47 -30.53 4.28
#